data_AF-A0A2E0SG65-F1
#
_entry.id   AF-A0A2E0SG65-F1
#
_cell.length_a   1.000
_cell.length_b   1.000
_cell.length_c   1.000
_cell.angle_alpha   90.00
_cell.angle_beta   90.00
_cell.angle_gamma   90.00
#
_symmetry.space_group_name_H-M   'P 1'
#
loop_
_entity.id
_entity.type
_entity.pdbx_description
1 polymer ?
#
loop_
_entity_poly.entity_id
_entity_poly.type
_entity_poly.pdbx_seq_one_letter_code
_entity_poly.pdbx_strand_id
1 'polypeptide(L)'
;NIDALTVVDLKAERPHTTDVVPIGAIPESIEVSPDGSLVAAVVMGSSNYDESNPLYKDDAEVVLLERMDDSYEVVQRERIKRIPEGVAFTADGKYLVVQCHKAKELFVFEVIDQRLVDTGERIKVPGYASSLRAAP
;
A
#
# COMPACT_ATOMS: atom_id res chain seq x y z
N ASN A 1 11.73 -8.10 12.10
CA ASN A 1 11.69 -6.63 12.01
C ASN A 1 10.31 -6.26 11.51
N ILE A 2 9.65 -5.31 12.15
CA ILE A 2 8.37 -4.77 11.68
C ILE A 2 8.53 -3.26 11.60
N ASP A 3 8.28 -2.70 10.42
CA ASP A 3 8.31 -1.26 10.20
C ASP A 3 6.89 -0.70 10.36
N ALA A 4 6.79 0.62 10.47
CA ALA A 4 5.56 1.30 10.87
C ALA A 4 5.25 2.52 10.01
N LEU A 5 3.96 2.85 9.94
CA LEU A 5 3.45 4.14 9.50
C LEU A 5 3.40 5.08 10.71
N THR A 6 4.03 6.25 10.60
CA THR A 6 3.99 7.27 11.66
C THR A 6 2.98 8.35 11.29
N VAL A 7 2.06 8.64 12.21
CA VAL A 7 1.05 9.70 12.06
C VAL A 7 1.55 10.94 12.78
N VAL A 8 1.57 12.07 12.09
CA VAL A 8 2.07 13.34 12.61
C VAL A 8 0.98 14.40 12.50
N ASP A 9 0.61 15.00 13.63
CA ASP A 9 -0.26 16.16 13.64
C ASP A 9 0.54 17.42 13.28
N LEU A 10 0.14 18.06 12.19
CA LEU A 10 0.73 19.30 11.69
C LEU A 10 -0.08 20.54 12.07
N LYS A 11 -1.25 20.40 12.70
CA LYS A 11 -2.13 21.50 13.12
C LYS A 11 -1.80 22.02 14.52
N ALA A 12 -1.17 21.21 15.37
CA ALA A 12 -0.68 21.64 16.67
C ALA A 12 0.36 22.75 16.57
N GLU A 13 0.52 23.55 17.63
CA GLU A 13 1.54 24.61 17.73
C GLU A 13 2.96 24.07 17.45
N ARG A 14 3.21 22.81 17.83
CA ARG A 14 4.42 22.07 17.51
C ARG A 14 4.04 20.73 16.87
N PRO A 15 4.52 20.42 15.65
CA PRO A 15 4.31 19.12 15.05
C PRO A 15 4.78 17.99 15.96
N HIS A 16 3.94 16.99 16.15
CA HIS A 16 4.25 15.84 16.99
C HIS A 16 3.58 14.58 16.45
N THR A 17 4.16 13.43 16.79
CA THR A 17 3.58 12.13 16.47
C THR A 17 2.33 11.90 17.32
N THR A 18 1.22 11.53 16.69
CA THR A 18 0.00 11.09 17.38
C THR A 18 -0.09 9.58 17.46
N ASP A 19 0.49 8.86 16.49
CA ASP A 19 0.43 7.41 16.43
C ASP A 19 1.60 6.78 15.64
N VAL A 20 1.89 5.51 15.90
CA VAL A 20 2.86 4.69 15.19
C VAL A 20 2.25 3.31 14.95
N VAL A 21 1.77 3.07 13.74
CA VAL A 21 1.01 1.87 13.38
C VAL A 21 1.93 0.85 12.70
N PRO A 22 2.14 -0.36 13.26
CA PRO A 22 2.94 -1.39 12.60
C PRO A 22 2.26 -1.87 11.31
N ILE A 23 2.96 -1.73 10.18
CA ILE A 23 2.41 -2.10 8.87
C ILE A 23 3.10 -3.30 8.24
N GLY A 24 4.34 -3.62 8.61
CA GLY A 24 5.06 -4.78 8.07
C GLY A 24 6.49 -4.44 7.68
N ALA A 25 7.24 -5.40 7.16
CA ALA A 25 8.64 -5.20 6.83
C ALA A 25 8.81 -4.61 5.42
N ILE A 26 9.64 -3.58 5.31
CA ILE A 26 10.02 -2.93 4.05
C ILE A 26 8.80 -2.34 3.31
N PRO A 27 8.14 -1.32 3.88
CA PRO A 27 7.15 -0.53 3.15
C PRO A 27 7.85 0.29 2.06
N GLU A 28 7.30 0.27 0.85
CA GLU A 28 7.90 0.97 -0.31
C GLU A 28 7.11 2.22 -0.70
N SER A 29 5.77 2.16 -0.64
CA SER A 29 4.91 3.28 -1.02
C SER A 29 3.65 3.33 -0.18
N ILE A 30 3.14 4.54 0.02
CA ILE A 30 1.89 4.83 0.71
C ILE A 30 1.08 5.86 -0.10
N GLU A 31 -0.23 5.76 -0.06
CA GLU A 31 -1.15 6.73 -0.66
C GLU A 31 -2.37 6.91 0.26
N VAL A 32 -2.87 8.15 0.34
CA VAL A 32 -4.11 8.50 1.05
C VAL A 32 -5.25 8.54 0.04
N SER A 33 -6.43 8.02 0.38
CA SER A 33 -7.60 8.13 -0.50
C SER A 33 -8.04 9.59 -0.71
N PRO A 34 -8.72 9.92 -1.82
CA PRO A 34 -9.11 11.31 -2.11
C PRO A 34 -9.98 11.98 -1.03
N ASP A 35 -10.82 11.20 -0.35
CA ASP A 35 -11.65 11.65 0.77
C ASP A 35 -10.91 11.64 2.13
N GLY A 36 -9.69 11.10 2.16
CA GLY A 36 -8.86 10.99 3.35
C GLY A 36 -9.31 9.94 4.37
N SER A 37 -10.24 9.06 4.02
CA SER A 37 -10.75 8.01 4.91
C SER A 37 -9.83 6.78 4.98
N LEU A 38 -9.02 6.54 3.94
CA LEU A 38 -8.16 5.36 3.84
C LEU A 38 -6.71 5.75 3.58
N VAL A 39 -5.81 4.88 4.04
CA VAL A 39 -4.41 4.84 3.63
C VAL A 39 -4.09 3.44 3.11
N ALA A 40 -3.53 3.36 1.91
CA ALA A 40 -2.99 2.12 1.39
C ALA A 40 -1.46 2.17 1.45
N ALA A 41 -0.84 1.14 2.01
CA ALA A 41 0.60 0.97 2.02
C ALA A 41 0.96 -0.35 1.31
N VAL A 42 1.97 -0.33 0.45
CA VAL A 42 2.55 -1.56 -0.08
C VAL A 42 3.76 -1.97 0.75
N VAL A 43 3.75 -3.23 1.17
CA VAL A 43 4.77 -3.83 2.03
C VAL A 43 5.39 -4.99 1.28
N MET A 44 6.71 -4.95 1.15
CA MET A 44 7.44 -5.91 0.33
C MET A 44 7.69 -7.24 1.06
N GLY A 45 7.70 -7.22 2.40
CA GLY A 45 7.97 -8.40 3.21
C GLY A 45 9.36 -8.96 2.90
N SER A 46 9.43 -10.26 2.59
CA SER A 46 10.63 -10.95 2.13
C SER A 46 10.56 -11.32 0.64
N SER A 47 9.61 -10.76 -0.10
CA SER A 47 9.39 -11.08 -1.53
C SER A 47 10.45 -10.51 -2.47
N ASN A 48 11.32 -9.63 -1.97
CA ASN A 48 12.43 -9.04 -2.71
C ASN A 48 13.61 -9.99 -2.90
N TYR A 49 13.79 -10.97 -2.01
CA TYR A 49 14.83 -11.98 -2.16
C TYR A 49 14.62 -12.84 -3.42
N ASP A 50 15.70 -13.45 -3.90
CA ASP A 50 15.61 -14.51 -4.90
C ASP A 50 14.90 -15.75 -4.34
N GLU A 51 14.14 -16.46 -5.17
CA GLU A 51 13.33 -17.62 -4.75
C GLU A 51 14.17 -18.75 -4.12
N SER A 52 15.48 -18.82 -4.42
CA SER A 52 16.41 -19.79 -3.82
C SER A 52 16.96 -19.38 -2.45
N ASN A 53 16.71 -18.15 -2.00
CA ASN A 53 17.19 -17.66 -0.72
C ASN A 53 16.34 -18.27 0.42
N PRO A 54 16.94 -18.81 1.50
CA PRO A 54 16.18 -19.38 2.61
C PRO A 54 15.27 -18.39 3.36
N LEU A 55 15.47 -17.08 3.17
CA LEU A 55 14.61 -16.03 3.73
C LEU A 55 13.46 -15.64 2.80
N TYR A 56 13.43 -16.10 1.55
CA TYR A 56 12.37 -15.77 0.61
C TYR A 56 11.01 -16.26 1.09
N LYS A 57 10.01 -15.37 1.01
CA LYS A 57 8.59 -15.68 1.20
C LYS A 57 7.79 -14.84 0.20
N ASP A 58 6.74 -15.41 -0.35
CA ASP A 58 5.75 -14.66 -1.14
C ASP A 58 4.71 -14.04 -0.18
N ASP A 59 5.18 -13.06 0.59
CA ASP A 59 4.46 -12.38 1.67
C ASP A 59 4.37 -10.87 1.48
N ALA A 60 4.49 -10.41 0.23
CA ALA A 60 4.13 -9.05 -0.12
C ALA A 60 2.62 -8.82 0.05
N GLU A 61 2.27 -7.61 0.49
CA GLU A 61 0.88 -7.25 0.76
C GLU A 61 0.59 -5.77 0.54
N VAL A 62 -0.68 -5.47 0.32
CA VAL A 62 -1.27 -4.15 0.50
C VAL A 62 -1.88 -4.12 1.89
N VAL A 63 -1.48 -3.15 2.69
CA VAL A 63 -2.03 -2.90 4.02
C VAL A 63 -2.96 -1.72 3.88
N LEU A 64 -4.26 -1.95 4.06
CA LEU A 64 -5.26 -0.90 4.08
C LEU A 64 -5.51 -0.49 5.53
N LEU A 65 -5.43 0.81 5.77
CA LEU A 65 -5.73 1.43 7.04
C LEU A 65 -6.92 2.36 6.89
N GLU A 66 -7.83 2.32 7.85
CA GLU A 66 -8.94 3.27 7.97
C GLU A 66 -8.56 4.37 8.97
N ARG A 67 -8.91 5.60 8.60
CA ARG A 67 -8.68 6.77 9.42
C ARG A 67 -9.62 6.77 10.62
N MET A 68 -9.02 6.91 11.79
CA MET A 68 -9.71 7.24 13.03
C MET A 68 -9.53 8.73 13.35
N ASP A 69 -9.93 9.18 14.53
CA ASP A 69 -9.85 10.60 14.90
C ASP A 69 -8.42 11.18 14.75
N ASP A 70 -7.47 10.64 15.50
CA ASP A 70 -6.05 11.06 15.56
C ASP A 70 -5.06 9.93 15.21
N SER A 71 -5.59 8.79 14.76
CA SER A 71 -4.87 7.54 14.52
C SER A 71 -5.37 6.82 13.25
N TYR A 72 -4.80 5.66 12.95
CA TYR A 72 -5.25 4.79 11.88
C TYR A 72 -5.29 3.33 12.37
N GLU A 73 -6.28 2.57 11.91
CA GLU A 73 -6.38 1.15 12.20
C GLU A 73 -6.17 0.32 10.93
N VAL A 74 -5.38 -0.75 11.01
CA VAL A 74 -5.27 -1.71 9.91
C VAL A 74 -6.58 -2.47 9.78
N VAL A 75 -7.32 -2.21 8.71
CA VAL A 75 -8.61 -2.86 8.46
C VAL A 75 -8.49 -4.05 7.53
N GLN A 76 -7.50 -4.07 6.63
CA GLN A 76 -7.29 -5.19 5.69
C GLN A 76 -5.81 -5.39 5.37
N ARG A 77 -5.46 -6.65 5.13
CA ARG A 77 -4.20 -7.05 4.49
C ARG A 77 -4.53 -7.90 3.29
N GLU A 78 -4.19 -7.40 2.11
CA GLU A 78 -4.43 -8.09 0.85
C GLU A 78 -3.11 -8.60 0.29
N ARG A 79 -3.00 -9.91 0.07
CA ARG A 79 -1.75 -10.47 -0.47
C ARG A 79 -1.56 -10.03 -1.91
N ILE A 80 -0.36 -9.56 -2.22
CA ILE A 80 0.01 -9.19 -3.58
C ILE A 80 1.30 -9.89 -3.98
N LYS A 81 1.45 -10.18 -5.27
CA LYS A 81 2.62 -10.90 -5.77
C LYS A 81 3.75 -9.95 -6.10
N ARG A 82 4.98 -10.45 -5.94
CA ARG A 82 6.18 -10.03 -6.69
C ARG A 82 6.48 -8.52 -6.66
N ILE A 83 7.00 -8.08 -5.51
CA ILE A 83 7.67 -6.78 -5.30
C ILE A 83 6.75 -5.59 -5.64
N PRO A 84 5.80 -5.23 -4.75
CA PRO A 84 5.00 -4.04 -4.92
C PRO A 84 5.82 -2.78 -4.56
N GLU A 85 5.84 -1.78 -5.43
CA GLU A 85 6.66 -0.56 -5.24
C GLU A 85 5.84 0.74 -5.32
N GLY A 86 4.62 0.68 -5.85
CA GLY A 86 3.79 1.86 -6.04
C GLY A 86 2.33 1.57 -5.78
N VAL A 87 1.62 2.54 -5.21
CA VAL A 87 0.18 2.48 -4.96
C VAL A 87 -0.44 3.83 -5.26
N ALA A 88 -1.63 3.85 -5.86
CA ALA A 88 -2.39 5.05 -6.14
C ALA A 88 -3.89 4.78 -6.14
N PHE A 89 -4.66 5.62 -5.46
CA PHE A 89 -6.11 5.65 -5.63
C PHE A 89 -6.49 6.39 -6.92
N THR A 90 -7.60 6.00 -7.57
CA THR A 90 -8.20 6.86 -8.58
C THR A 90 -8.77 8.12 -7.94
N ALA A 91 -8.87 9.21 -8.71
CA ALA A 91 -9.40 10.49 -8.23
C ALA A 91 -10.80 10.39 -7.60
N ASP A 92 -11.63 9.46 -8.08
CA ASP A 92 -12.97 9.21 -7.54
C ASP A 92 -12.98 8.22 -6.35
N GLY A 93 -11.82 7.72 -5.94
CA GLY A 93 -11.63 6.79 -4.82
C GLY A 93 -12.14 5.37 -5.04
N LYS A 94 -12.71 5.06 -6.23
CA LYS A 94 -13.36 3.76 -6.47
C LYS A 94 -12.39 2.62 -6.72
N TYR A 95 -11.16 2.92 -7.11
CA TYR A 95 -10.15 1.92 -7.38
C TYR A 95 -8.83 2.26 -6.69
N LEU A 96 -8.14 1.20 -6.28
CA LEU A 96 -6.74 1.24 -5.90
C LEU A 96 -5.93 0.51 -6.97
N VAL A 97 -4.90 1.17 -7.49
CA VAL A 97 -3.96 0.58 -8.44
C VAL A 97 -2.64 0.34 -7.72
N VAL A 98 -2.14 -0.89 -7.82
CA VAL A 98 -0.88 -1.31 -7.20
C VAL A 98 0.09 -1.76 -8.27
N GLN A 99 1.30 -1.25 -8.23
CA GLN A 99 2.35 -1.56 -9.17
C GLN A 99 3.24 -2.67 -8.63
N CYS A 100 3.39 -3.75 -9.41
CA CYS A 100 4.23 -4.89 -9.07
C CYS A 100 5.44 -4.99 -10.02
N HIS A 101 6.62 -4.65 -9.51
CA HIS A 101 7.87 -4.52 -10.25
C HIS A 101 8.24 -5.82 -10.97
N LYS A 102 8.42 -6.93 -10.24
CA LYS A 102 8.84 -8.22 -10.81
C LYS A 102 7.74 -8.84 -11.68
N ALA A 103 6.47 -8.48 -11.46
CA ALA A 103 5.36 -8.95 -12.28
C ALA A 103 5.24 -8.20 -13.62
N LYS A 104 5.75 -6.97 -13.72
CA LYS A 104 5.54 -6.05 -14.86
C LYS A 104 4.06 -5.80 -15.13
N GLU A 105 3.29 -5.67 -14.05
CA GLU A 105 1.85 -5.54 -14.08
C GLU A 105 1.38 -4.50 -13.05
N LEU A 106 0.31 -3.78 -13.37
CA LEU A 106 -0.48 -3.02 -12.41
C LEU A 106 -1.72 -3.82 -12.05
N PHE A 107 -1.95 -4.00 -10.76
CA PHE A 107 -3.07 -4.73 -10.17
C PHE A 107 -4.15 -3.72 -9.84
N VAL A 108 -5.39 -4.03 -10.20
CA VAL A 108 -6.53 -3.14 -9.94
C VAL A 108 -7.43 -3.77 -8.90
N PHE A 109 -7.67 -3.04 -7.82
CA PHE A 109 -8.63 -3.39 -6.79
C PHE A 109 -9.79 -2.39 -6.83
N GLU A 110 -11.01 -2.87 -6.65
CA GLU A 110 -12.17 -2.02 -6.39
C GLU A 110 -12.23 -1.72 -4.89
N VAL A 111 -12.63 -0.49 -4.55
CA VAL A 111 -12.84 -0.05 -3.17
C VAL A 111 -14.34 -0.11 -2.87
N ILE A 112 -14.76 -1.07 -2.06
CA ILE A 112 -16.16 -1.27 -1.68
C ILE A 112 -16.24 -1.30 -0.16
N ASP A 113 -17.10 -0.45 0.41
CA ASP A 113 -17.32 -0.36 1.87
C ASP A 113 -16.00 -0.31 2.67
N GLN A 114 -15.06 0.53 2.22
CA GLN A 114 -13.73 0.70 2.83
C GLN A 114 -12.85 -0.57 2.83
N ARG A 115 -13.10 -1.48 1.89
CA ARG A 115 -12.31 -2.71 1.69
C ARG A 115 -11.86 -2.82 0.25
N LEU A 116 -10.75 -3.51 0.03
CA LEU A 116 -10.24 -3.84 -1.30
C LEU A 116 -10.83 -5.15 -1.77
N VAL A 117 -11.33 -5.16 -3.00
CA VAL A 117 -11.76 -6.35 -3.73
C VAL A 117 -10.89 -6.47 -4.97
N ASP A 118 -10.15 -7.57 -5.11
CA ASP A 118 -9.35 -7.81 -6.32
C ASP A 118 -10.28 -8.00 -7.52
N THR A 119 -10.13 -7.14 -8.52
CA THR A 119 -10.94 -7.21 -9.75
C THR A 119 -10.47 -8.34 -10.68
N GLY A 120 -9.26 -8.88 -10.45
CA GLY A 120 -8.55 -9.77 -11.36
C GLY A 120 -7.91 -9.06 -12.55
N GLU A 121 -8.14 -7.76 -12.74
CA GLU A 121 -7.57 -7.00 -13.85
C GLU A 121 -6.08 -6.73 -13.62
N ARG A 122 -5.30 -6.93 -14.68
CA ARG A 122 -3.83 -6.78 -14.69
C ARG A 122 -3.38 -6.01 -15.92
N ILE A 123 -2.91 -4.78 -15.72
CA ILE A 123 -2.41 -3.93 -16.81
C ILE A 123 -0.92 -4.23 -17.00
N LYS A 124 -0.56 -4.85 -18.13
CA LYS A 124 0.85 -5.12 -18.44
C LYS A 124 1.61 -3.85 -18.76
N VAL A 125 2.81 -3.74 -18.23
CA VAL A 125 3.77 -2.66 -18.54
C VAL A 125 5.04 -3.24 -19.17
N PRO A 126 5.70 -2.51 -20.10
CA PRO A 126 6.84 -3.06 -20.83
C PRO A 126 8.12 -3.20 -19.99
N GLY A 127 8.17 -2.55 -18.83
CA GLY A 127 9.34 -2.51 -17.95
C GLY A 127 9.03 -2.87 -16.51
N TYR A 128 10.03 -2.69 -15.66
CA TYR A 128 9.89 -2.80 -14.22
C TYR A 128 9.47 -1.44 -13.68
N ALA A 129 8.17 -1.26 -13.50
CA ALA A 129 7.65 0.01 -13.05
C ALA A 129 7.89 0.16 -11.53
N SER A 130 8.42 1.31 -11.12
CA SER A 130 8.91 1.60 -9.76
C SER A 130 8.38 2.91 -9.15
N SER A 131 7.43 3.55 -9.80
CA SER A 131 6.70 4.68 -9.25
C SER A 131 5.30 4.76 -9.86
N LEU A 132 4.33 5.18 -9.07
CA LEU A 132 2.95 5.37 -9.51
C LEU A 132 2.37 6.65 -8.89
N ARG A 133 1.62 7.39 -9.70
CA ARG A 133 0.78 8.50 -9.29
C ARG A 133 -0.50 8.48 -10.12
N ALA A 134 -1.62 8.82 -9.50
CA ALA A 134 -2.84 9.16 -10.21
C ALA A 134 -2.99 10.68 -10.29
N ALA A 135 -3.59 11.17 -11.38
CA ALA A 135 -4.01 12.56 -11.44
C ALA A 135 -5.21 12.77 -10.50
N PRO A 136 -5.34 13.97 -9.90
CA PRO A 136 -6.52 14.35 -9.11
C PRO A 136 -7.78 14.50 -9.96
#